data_AF-A0A840FLK5-F1
#
_entry.id   AF-A0A840FLK5-F1
#
_cell.length_a   1.000
_cell.length_b   1.000
_cell.length_c   1.000
_cell.angle_alpha   90.00
_cell.angle_beta   90.00
_cell.angle_gamma   90.00
#
_symmetry.space_group_name_H-M   'P 1'
#
loop_
_entity.id
_entity.type
_entity.pdbx_description
1 polymer ?
#
loop_
_entity_poly.entity_id
_entity_poly.type
_entity_poly.pdbx_seq_one_letter_code
_entity_poly.pdbx_strand_id
1 'polypeptide(L)'
;MSNNSFAVQAVANGPMTVAPPSFDGHGWLVAINLAWMTTAAILALMLVGKLVKDMIRHKERDGWPAPAFIFRLIGVVGATGIAMRCGVEAMSLWGWDPLEPVTTAWFLIAKRLTDPLAISFGLVFLTLYTLSEPAMIEQLRKEPFPLRMWPRLRLLKRPAAIAFLALVASVGVVSTR
;
A
#
# COMPACT_ATOMS: atom_id res chain seq x y z
N MET A 1 -16.17 36.57 2.23
CA MET A 1 -15.66 35.38 1.51
C MET A 1 -14.94 34.51 2.51
N SER A 2 -15.55 33.40 2.95
CA SER A 2 -14.84 32.46 3.83
C SER A 2 -13.63 31.91 3.08
N ASN A 3 -12.44 31.98 3.69
CA ASN A 3 -11.17 31.45 3.18
C ASN A 3 -11.18 29.91 3.09
N ASN A 4 -12.16 29.34 2.39
CA ASN A 4 -12.26 27.90 2.19
C ASN A 4 -11.41 27.54 0.97
N SER A 5 -10.44 26.65 1.18
CA SER A 5 -9.55 26.10 0.14
C SER A 5 -10.33 25.66 -1.10
N PHE A 6 -9.75 25.85 -2.29
CA PHE A 6 -10.34 25.40 -3.56
C PHE A 6 -10.68 23.89 -3.55
N ALA A 7 -9.95 23.09 -2.78
CA ALA A 7 -10.27 21.66 -2.62
C ALA A 7 -11.59 21.44 -1.87
N VAL A 8 -11.88 22.23 -0.84
CA VAL A 8 -13.15 22.18 -0.10
C VAL A 8 -14.30 22.61 -1.00
N GLN A 9 -14.10 23.68 -1.78
CA GLN A 9 -15.10 24.14 -2.75
C GLN A 9 -15.37 23.09 -3.84
N ALA A 10 -14.34 22.38 -4.30
CA ALA A 10 -14.49 21.31 -5.30
C ALA A 10 -15.30 20.11 -4.77
N VAL A 11 -15.16 19.77 -3.48
CA VAL A 11 -15.97 18.72 -2.85
C VAL A 11 -17.39 19.21 -2.60
N ALA A 12 -17.56 20.42 -2.05
CA ALA A 12 -18.87 21.00 -1.73
C ALA A 12 -19.75 21.28 -2.96
N ASN A 13 -19.13 21.66 -4.08
CA ASN A 13 -19.82 21.85 -5.36
C ASN A 13 -19.92 20.57 -6.19
N GLY A 14 -19.35 19.46 -5.70
CA GLY A 14 -19.42 18.16 -6.34
C GLY A 14 -20.78 17.47 -6.14
N PRO A 15 -21.04 16.37 -6.86
CA PRO A 15 -22.27 15.61 -6.66
C PRO A 15 -22.29 15.03 -5.24
N MET A 16 -23.44 15.15 -4.56
CA MET A 16 -23.68 14.63 -3.20
C MET A 16 -23.87 13.10 -3.23
N THR A 17 -22.86 12.38 -3.72
CA THR A 17 -22.89 10.93 -3.90
C THR A 17 -22.22 10.23 -2.72
N VAL A 18 -22.81 9.10 -2.32
CA VAL A 18 -22.29 8.18 -1.28
C VAL A 18 -20.88 7.65 -1.64
N ALA A 19 -20.55 7.65 -2.93
CA ALA A 19 -19.26 7.30 -3.49
C ALA A 19 -18.51 8.54 -4.02
N PRO A 20 -17.17 8.51 -4.09
CA PRO A 20 -16.42 9.49 -4.86
C PRO A 20 -16.97 9.58 -6.29
N PRO A 21 -16.97 10.76 -6.95
CA PRO A 21 -17.52 10.95 -8.29
C PRO A 21 -16.91 10.01 -9.34
N SER A 22 -15.70 9.49 -9.10
CA SER A 22 -15.05 8.48 -9.95
C SER A 22 -15.74 7.11 -9.97
N PHE A 23 -16.70 6.86 -9.09
CA PHE A 23 -17.42 5.60 -8.92
C PHE A 23 -18.94 5.76 -9.11
N ASP A 24 -19.39 6.83 -9.78
CA ASP A 24 -20.80 7.18 -9.87
C ASP A 24 -21.68 6.01 -10.31
N GLY A 25 -22.72 5.70 -9.51
CA GLY A 25 -23.62 4.55 -9.68
C GLY A 25 -23.06 3.16 -9.33
N HIS A 26 -21.79 3.02 -8.97
CA HIS A 26 -21.12 1.73 -8.77
C HIS A 26 -20.57 1.56 -7.35
N GLY A 27 -21.43 1.59 -6.33
CA GLY A 27 -21.03 1.42 -4.92
C GLY A 27 -20.26 0.12 -4.63
N TRP A 28 -20.52 -0.95 -5.40
CA TRP A 28 -19.77 -2.20 -5.32
C TRP A 28 -18.28 -2.05 -5.70
N LEU A 29 -17.94 -1.15 -6.64
CA LEU A 29 -16.55 -0.85 -6.99
C LEU A 29 -15.83 -0.13 -5.85
N VAL A 30 -16.54 0.72 -5.10
CA VAL A 30 -15.99 1.36 -3.91
C VAL A 30 -15.64 0.30 -2.87
N ALA A 31 -16.55 -0.65 -2.60
CA ALA A 31 -16.30 -1.72 -1.63
C ALA A 31 -15.08 -2.59 -2.02
N ILE A 32 -14.98 -2.97 -3.30
CA ILE A 32 -13.84 -3.76 -3.80
C ILE A 32 -12.54 -2.96 -3.69
N ASN A 33 -12.51 -1.71 -4.16
CA ASN A 33 -11.31 -0.91 -4.14
C ASN A 33 -10.87 -0.59 -2.71
N LEU A 34 -11.81 -0.26 -1.82
CA LEU A 34 -11.57 -0.07 -0.39
C LEU A 34 -10.94 -1.32 0.24
N ALA A 35 -11.50 -2.50 -0.04
CA ALA A 35 -11.01 -3.76 0.49
C ALA A 35 -9.58 -4.04 0.03
N TRP A 36 -9.30 -3.91 -1.27
CA TRP A 36 -7.97 -4.18 -1.82
C TRP A 36 -6.92 -3.18 -1.37
N MET A 37 -7.25 -1.88 -1.33
CA MET A 37 -6.32 -0.84 -0.87
C MET A 37 -6.00 -1.01 0.61
N THR A 38 -7.01 -1.31 1.44
CA THR A 38 -6.82 -1.59 2.87
C THR A 38 -5.97 -2.85 3.08
N THR A 39 -6.27 -3.92 2.36
CA THR A 39 -5.51 -5.18 2.42
C THR A 39 -4.06 -4.97 2.02
N ALA A 40 -3.83 -4.34 0.87
CA ALA A 40 -2.49 -4.07 0.35
C ALA A 40 -1.69 -3.21 1.33
N ALA A 41 -2.29 -2.16 1.91
CA ALA A 41 -1.65 -1.31 2.90
C ALA A 41 -1.21 -2.10 4.14
N ILE A 42 -2.10 -2.90 4.73
CA ILE A 42 -1.80 -3.69 5.94
C ILE A 42 -0.71 -4.73 5.64
N LEU A 43 -0.82 -5.48 4.54
CA LEU A 43 0.16 -6.49 4.19
C LEU A 43 1.53 -5.88 3.88
N ALA A 44 1.56 -4.75 3.19
CA ALA A 44 2.79 -4.03 2.91
C ALA A 44 3.44 -3.52 4.21
N LEU A 45 2.68 -2.95 5.15
CA LEU A 45 3.20 -2.54 6.46
C LEU A 45 3.75 -3.73 7.27
N MET A 46 3.05 -4.87 7.28
CA MET A 46 3.54 -6.10 7.91
C MET A 46 4.85 -6.57 7.29
N LEU A 47 4.97 -6.48 5.96
CA LEU A 47 6.19 -6.85 5.25
C LEU A 47 7.34 -5.89 5.57
N VAL A 48 7.11 -4.58 5.58
CA VAL A 48 8.10 -3.57 6.00
C VAL A 48 8.57 -3.88 7.41
N GLY A 49 7.66 -4.05 8.38
CA GLY A 49 8.01 -4.34 9.76
C GLY A 49 8.83 -5.64 9.91
N LYS A 50 8.46 -6.68 9.16
CA LYS A 50 9.22 -7.94 9.13
C LYS A 50 10.64 -7.72 8.58
N LEU A 51 10.77 -7.07 7.42
CA LEU A 51 12.06 -6.89 6.75
C LEU A 51 12.98 -5.96 7.55
N VAL A 52 12.45 -4.89 8.14
CA VAL A 52 13.21 -3.99 9.01
C VAL A 52 13.68 -4.73 10.27
N LYS A 53 12.81 -5.53 10.91
CA LYS A 53 13.20 -6.36 12.05
C LYS A 53 14.28 -7.37 11.68
N ASP A 54 14.15 -8.03 10.53
CA ASP A 54 15.15 -8.98 10.04
C ASP A 54 16.47 -8.28 9.73
N MET A 55 16.44 -7.08 9.15
CA MET A 55 17.63 -6.28 8.85
C MET A 55 18.36 -5.84 10.12
N ILE A 56 17.63 -5.40 11.15
CA ILE A 56 18.21 -5.05 12.45
C ILE A 56 18.83 -6.29 13.11
N ARG A 57 18.12 -7.43 13.11
CA ARG A 57 18.56 -8.67 13.75
C ARG A 57 19.82 -9.26 13.12
N HIS A 58 20.00 -9.09 11.81
CA HIS A 58 21.12 -9.65 11.08
C HIS A 58 22.16 -8.59 10.69
N LYS A 59 22.07 -7.37 11.25
CA LYS A 59 22.96 -6.25 10.91
C LYS A 59 24.45 -6.57 11.04
N GLU A 60 24.83 -7.41 12.01
CA GLU A 60 26.23 -7.81 12.23
C GLU A 60 26.72 -8.85 11.23
N ARG A 61 25.81 -9.66 10.66
CA ARG A 61 26.13 -10.72 9.69
C ARG A 61 26.04 -10.23 8.26
N ASP A 62 25.08 -9.35 8.00
CA ASP A 62 24.80 -8.77 6.71
C ASP A 62 25.46 -7.40 6.61
N GLY A 63 26.79 -7.40 6.41
CA GLY A 63 27.54 -6.16 6.14
C GLY A 63 27.09 -5.50 4.84
N TRP A 64 27.30 -4.20 4.69
CA TRP A 64 27.14 -3.53 3.39
C TRP A 64 28.37 -3.83 2.51
N PRO A 65 28.24 -4.26 1.24
CA PRO A 65 27.03 -4.47 0.42
C PRO A 65 26.69 -5.96 0.20
N ALA A 66 26.32 -6.68 1.26
CA ALA A 66 25.94 -8.08 1.14
C ALA A 66 24.65 -8.24 0.31
N PRO A 67 24.56 -9.26 -0.56
CA PRO A 67 23.38 -9.57 -1.38
C PRO A 67 22.09 -9.69 -0.55
N ALA A 68 22.17 -10.32 0.63
CA ALA A 68 21.05 -10.44 1.54
C ALA A 68 20.58 -9.09 2.10
N PHE A 69 21.50 -8.13 2.30
CA PHE A 69 21.15 -6.78 2.72
C PHE A 69 20.44 -6.05 1.58
N ILE A 70 21.00 -6.08 0.36
CA ILE A 70 20.43 -5.42 -0.82
C ILE A 70 19.03 -5.94 -1.11
N PHE A 71 18.83 -7.26 -1.05
CA PHE A 71 17.51 -7.88 -1.24
C PHE A 71 16.48 -7.40 -0.21
N ARG A 72 16.86 -7.31 1.07
CA ARG A 72 15.97 -6.78 2.11
C ARG A 72 15.69 -5.29 1.92
N LEU A 73 16.68 -4.50 1.53
CA LEU A 73 16.53 -3.08 1.24
C LEU A 73 15.54 -2.85 0.09
N ILE A 74 15.69 -3.59 -1.02
CA ILE A 74 14.75 -3.59 -2.15
C ILE A 74 13.33 -3.88 -1.65
N GLY A 75 13.17 -4.94 -0.84
CA GLY A 75 11.88 -5.31 -0.26
C GLY A 75 11.28 -4.22 0.64
N VAL A 76 12.09 -3.56 1.48
CA VAL A 76 11.64 -2.46 2.35
C VAL A 76 11.19 -1.26 1.53
N VAL A 77 12.01 -0.82 0.57
CA VAL A 77 11.71 0.32 -0.30
C VAL A 77 10.42 0.08 -1.10
N GLY A 78 10.30 -1.07 -1.75
CA GLY A 78 9.12 -1.43 -2.54
C GLY A 78 7.86 -1.56 -1.67
N ALA A 79 7.94 -2.26 -0.55
CA ALA A 79 6.80 -2.42 0.36
C ALA A 79 6.39 -1.08 1.01
N THR A 80 7.34 -0.18 1.27
CA THR A 80 7.03 1.16 1.81
C THR A 80 6.27 2.00 0.78
N GLY A 81 6.71 2.00 -0.48
CA GLY A 81 5.99 2.68 -1.56
C GLY A 81 4.55 2.18 -1.72
N ILE A 82 4.34 0.85 -1.69
CA ILE A 82 3.00 0.24 -1.74
C ILE A 82 2.17 0.64 -0.51
N ALA A 83 2.74 0.54 0.69
CA ALA A 83 2.06 0.90 1.93
C ALA A 83 1.60 2.36 1.92
N MET A 84 2.44 3.29 1.46
CA MET A 84 2.09 4.70 1.33
C MET A 84 0.98 4.91 0.31
N ARG A 85 1.12 4.37 -0.91
CA ARG A 85 0.14 4.55 -1.99
C ARG A 85 -1.23 3.98 -1.61
N CYS A 86 -1.25 2.73 -1.15
CA CYS A 86 -2.49 2.03 -0.81
C CYS A 86 -3.09 2.52 0.51
N GLY A 87 -2.26 2.89 1.48
CA GLY A 87 -2.72 3.37 2.79
C GLY A 87 -3.46 4.70 2.68
N VAL A 88 -2.91 5.67 1.94
CA VAL A 88 -3.57 6.97 1.78
C VAL A 88 -4.78 6.88 0.85
N GLU A 89 -4.75 6.00 -0.16
CA GLU A 89 -5.96 5.68 -0.96
C GLU A 89 -7.06 5.12 -0.07
N ALA A 90 -6.75 4.12 0.77
CA ALA A 90 -7.71 3.54 1.69
C ALA A 90 -8.28 4.62 2.63
N MET A 91 -7.44 5.46 3.25
CA MET A 91 -7.89 6.58 4.08
C MET A 91 -8.85 7.51 3.33
N SER A 92 -8.55 7.85 2.07
CA SER A 92 -9.42 8.72 1.27
C SER A 92 -10.78 8.13 0.97
N LEU A 93 -10.86 6.79 0.85
CA LEU A 93 -12.12 6.09 0.61
C LEU A 93 -12.89 5.84 1.92
N TRP A 94 -12.20 5.52 3.02
CA TRP A 94 -12.76 5.36 4.37
C TRP A 94 -13.30 6.68 4.94
N GLY A 95 -12.60 7.79 4.69
CA GLY A 95 -12.97 9.13 5.13
C GLY A 95 -13.81 9.91 4.13
N TRP A 96 -14.35 9.26 3.09
CA TRP A 96 -15.25 9.93 2.14
C TRP A 96 -16.60 10.20 2.80
N ASP A 97 -16.90 11.48 3.01
CA ASP A 97 -18.20 11.97 3.44
C ASP A 97 -18.53 13.27 2.66
N PRO A 98 -19.61 13.29 1.85
CA PRO A 98 -20.03 14.49 1.13
C PRO A 98 -20.62 15.57 2.05
N LEU A 99 -21.11 15.21 3.25
CA LEU A 99 -21.65 16.15 4.23
C LEU A 99 -20.54 16.91 4.97
N GLU A 100 -19.35 16.34 5.05
CA GLU A 100 -18.16 16.96 5.62
C GLU A 100 -17.08 17.24 4.54
N PRO A 101 -17.25 18.29 3.72
CA PRO A 101 -16.34 18.57 2.61
C PRO A 101 -14.93 18.96 3.07
N VAL A 102 -14.77 19.43 4.31
CA VAL A 102 -13.47 19.83 4.87
C VAL A 102 -12.59 18.62 5.15
N THR A 103 -13.11 17.58 5.80
CA THR A 103 -12.37 16.36 6.15
C THR A 103 -12.02 15.58 4.88
N THR A 104 -12.99 15.41 3.97
CA THR A 104 -12.79 14.76 2.66
C THR A 104 -11.73 15.49 1.83
N ALA A 105 -11.74 16.82 1.78
CA ALA A 105 -10.72 17.59 1.06
C ALA A 105 -9.31 17.40 1.62
N TRP A 106 -9.16 17.32 2.95
CA TRP A 106 -7.86 17.05 3.58
C TRP A 106 -7.29 15.69 3.19
N PHE A 107 -8.12 14.63 3.16
CA PHE A 107 -7.67 13.31 2.72
C PHE A 107 -7.25 13.31 1.24
N LEU A 108 -7.97 14.04 0.38
CA LEU A 108 -7.61 14.19 -1.02
C LEU A 108 -6.29 14.95 -1.20
N ILE A 109 -6.07 16.04 -0.46
CA ILE A 109 -4.80 16.77 -0.49
C ILE A 109 -3.65 15.88 -0.01
N ALA A 110 -3.84 15.18 1.12
CA ALA A 110 -2.85 14.27 1.67
C ALA A 110 -2.47 13.17 0.65
N LYS A 111 -3.45 12.62 -0.06
CA LYS A 111 -3.25 11.69 -1.18
C LYS A 111 -2.38 12.28 -2.27
N ARG A 112 -2.72 13.47 -2.76
CA ARG A 112 -1.95 14.13 -3.84
C ARG A 112 -0.51 14.46 -3.42
N LEU A 113 -0.28 14.77 -2.15
CA LEU A 113 1.06 15.00 -1.63
C LEU A 113 1.86 13.70 -1.46
N THR A 114 1.18 12.62 -1.09
CA THR A 114 1.82 11.31 -0.86
C THR A 114 2.14 10.57 -2.16
N ASP A 115 1.35 10.79 -3.22
CA ASP A 115 1.51 10.09 -4.50
C ASP A 115 2.94 10.25 -5.10
N PRO A 116 3.54 11.46 -5.22
CA PRO A 116 4.92 11.62 -5.70
C PRO A 116 5.96 10.92 -4.83
N LEU A 117 5.76 10.90 -3.51
CA LEU A 117 6.64 10.19 -2.58
C LEU A 117 6.55 8.67 -2.79
N ALA A 118 5.33 8.13 -2.90
CA ALA A 118 5.15 6.71 -3.16
C ALA A 118 5.75 6.29 -4.52
N ILE A 119 5.61 7.14 -5.55
CA ILE A 119 6.24 6.92 -6.86
C ILE A 119 7.77 6.94 -6.74
N SER A 120 8.36 7.85 -5.97
CA SER A 120 9.82 7.89 -5.81
C SER A 120 10.35 6.62 -5.14
N PHE A 121 9.66 6.08 -4.13
CA PHE A 121 9.98 4.75 -3.58
C PHE A 121 9.89 3.65 -4.64
N GLY A 122 8.85 3.67 -5.49
CA GLY A 122 8.72 2.74 -6.61
C GLY A 122 9.88 2.82 -7.61
N LEU A 123 10.32 4.04 -7.95
CA LEU A 123 11.46 4.26 -8.84
C LEU A 123 12.77 3.78 -8.22
N VAL A 124 13.03 4.10 -6.94
CA VAL A 124 14.22 3.61 -6.23
C VAL A 124 14.21 2.08 -6.14
N PHE A 125 13.05 1.48 -5.88
CA PHE A 125 12.88 0.02 -5.90
C PHE A 125 13.29 -0.57 -7.25
N LEU A 126 12.78 -0.02 -8.36
CA LEU A 126 13.12 -0.49 -9.71
C LEU A 126 14.61 -0.30 -10.01
N THR A 127 15.18 0.84 -9.66
CA THR A 127 16.61 1.11 -9.85
C THR A 127 17.48 0.12 -9.08
N LEU A 128 17.20 -0.08 -7.79
CA LEU A 128 17.95 -1.03 -6.96
C LEU A 128 17.80 -2.46 -7.49
N TYR A 129 16.61 -2.86 -7.91
CA TYR A 129 16.37 -4.17 -8.50
C TYR A 129 17.24 -4.38 -9.75
N THR A 130 17.17 -3.48 -10.73
CA THR A 130 17.93 -3.57 -11.99
C THR A 130 19.44 -3.57 -11.75
N LEU A 131 19.94 -2.76 -10.81
CA LEU A 131 21.37 -2.74 -10.47
C LEU A 131 21.82 -4.02 -9.78
N SER A 132 20.96 -4.62 -8.95
CA SER A 132 21.29 -5.82 -8.16
C SER A 132 21.10 -7.13 -8.92
N GLU A 133 20.29 -7.13 -9.98
CA GLU A 133 19.84 -8.34 -10.68
C GLU A 133 21.00 -9.24 -11.14
N PRO A 134 22.04 -8.75 -11.85
CA PRO A 134 23.10 -9.63 -12.34
C PRO A 134 23.84 -10.35 -11.20
N ALA A 135 24.19 -9.60 -10.15
CA ALA A 135 24.90 -10.11 -8.99
C ALA A 135 24.06 -11.11 -8.18
N MET A 136 22.75 -10.83 -8.02
CA MET A 136 21.83 -11.74 -7.34
C MET A 136 21.63 -13.04 -8.12
N ILE A 137 21.47 -12.98 -9.44
CA ILE A 137 21.29 -14.19 -10.26
C ILE A 137 22.52 -15.08 -10.17
N GLU A 138 23.72 -14.50 -10.24
CA GLU A 138 24.96 -15.25 -10.12
C GLU A 138 25.06 -15.94 -8.75
N GLN A 139 24.70 -15.25 -7.67
CA GLN A 139 24.64 -15.84 -6.33
C GLN A 139 23.64 -17.00 -6.21
N LEU A 140 22.43 -16.82 -6.75
CA LEU A 140 21.37 -17.84 -6.69
C LEU A 140 21.72 -19.10 -7.51
N ARG A 141 22.59 -18.97 -8.52
CA ARG A 141 23.06 -20.11 -9.33
C ARG A 141 24.15 -20.93 -8.65
N LYS A 142 24.87 -20.40 -7.66
CA LYS A 142 25.98 -21.12 -6.99
C LYS A 142 25.48 -22.35 -6.24
N GLU A 143 24.32 -22.25 -5.59
CA GLU A 143 23.69 -23.38 -4.89
C GLU A 143 22.18 -23.38 -5.16
N PRO A 144 21.70 -24.12 -6.19
CA PRO A 144 20.29 -24.19 -6.51
C PRO A 144 19.55 -24.99 -5.42
N PHE A 145 19.04 -24.31 -4.41
CA PHE A 145 18.14 -24.92 -3.44
C PHE A 145 16.76 -25.12 -4.06
N PRO A 146 16.15 -26.32 -3.94
CA PRO A 146 14.80 -26.54 -4.42
C PRO A 146 13.82 -25.65 -3.64
N LEU A 147 13.25 -24.65 -4.31
CA LEU A 147 12.22 -23.78 -3.76
C LEU A 147 10.92 -24.58 -3.55
N ARG A 148 10.78 -25.19 -2.38
CA ARG A 148 9.52 -25.83 -1.97
C ARG A 148 8.52 -24.77 -1.52
N MET A 149 7.80 -24.18 -2.49
CA MET A 149 6.78 -23.14 -2.24
C MET A 149 5.46 -23.72 -1.68
N TRP A 150 5.04 -24.90 -2.16
CA TRP A 150 3.76 -25.52 -1.79
C TRP A 150 3.56 -25.75 -0.27
N PRO A 151 4.56 -26.24 0.49
CA PRO A 151 4.41 -26.40 1.94
C PRO A 151 4.23 -25.05 2.67
N ARG A 152 4.68 -23.95 2.06
CA ARG A 152 4.60 -22.60 2.63
C ARG A 152 3.26 -21.92 2.36
N LEU A 153 2.33 -22.55 1.64
CA LEU A 153 0.96 -22.02 1.44
C LEU A 153 0.24 -21.73 2.77
N ARG A 154 0.56 -22.46 3.85
CA ARG A 154 0.02 -22.18 5.18
C ARG A 154 0.34 -20.76 5.68
N LEU A 155 1.43 -20.14 5.18
CA LEU A 155 1.77 -18.77 5.51
C LEU A 155 0.77 -17.75 4.91
N LEU A 156 0.04 -18.12 3.85
CA LEU A 156 -0.99 -17.28 3.24
C LEU A 156 -2.28 -17.21 4.06
N LYS A 157 -2.47 -18.08 5.08
CA LYS A 157 -3.67 -18.06 5.92
C LYS A 157 -3.89 -16.69 6.59
N ARG A 158 -2.82 -16.07 7.10
CA ARG A 158 -2.90 -14.76 7.76
C ARG A 158 -3.23 -13.65 6.74
N PRO A 159 -2.52 -13.51 5.61
CA PRO A 159 -2.91 -12.57 4.56
C PRO A 159 -4.33 -12.76 4.03
N ALA A 160 -4.75 -14.01 3.81
CA ALA A 160 -6.10 -14.32 3.35
C ALA A 160 -7.17 -13.90 4.37
N ALA A 161 -6.92 -14.12 5.67
CA ALA A 161 -7.82 -13.66 6.72
C ALA A 161 -7.92 -12.12 6.77
N ILE A 162 -6.80 -11.41 6.61
CA ILE A 162 -6.79 -9.93 6.54
C ILE A 162 -7.60 -9.45 5.33
N ALA A 163 -7.40 -10.06 4.16
CA ALA A 163 -8.13 -9.73 2.95
C ALA A 163 -9.64 -9.94 3.11
N PHE A 164 -10.03 -11.07 3.70
CA PHE A 164 -11.43 -11.37 3.97
C PHE A 164 -12.05 -10.38 4.96
N LEU A 165 -11.37 -10.08 6.08
CA LEU A 165 -11.86 -9.12 7.06
C LEU A 165 -11.98 -7.70 6.48
N ALA A 166 -11.01 -7.27 5.67
CA ALA A 166 -11.05 -5.98 4.99
C ALA A 166 -12.23 -5.91 4.01
N LEU A 167 -12.54 -7.01 3.30
CA LEU A 167 -13.69 -7.09 2.42
C LEU A 167 -15.01 -7.00 3.19
N VAL A 168 -15.17 -7.75 4.27
CA VAL A 168 -16.37 -7.67 5.13
C VAL A 168 -16.55 -6.25 5.68
N ALA A 169 -15.48 -5.64 6.19
CA ALA A 169 -15.52 -4.28 6.70
C ALA A 169 -15.89 -3.26 5.62
N SER A 170 -15.34 -3.41 4.41
CA SER A 170 -15.62 -2.51 3.28
C SER A 170 -17.06 -2.61 2.80
N VAL A 171 -17.62 -3.82 2.75
CA VAL A 171 -19.05 -4.03 2.45
C VAL A 171 -19.91 -3.37 3.52
N GLY A 172 -19.58 -3.56 4.80
CA GLY A 172 -20.27 -2.92 5.92
C GLY A 172 -20.35 -1.40 5.74
N VAL A 173 -19.21 -0.76 5.50
CA VAL A 173 -19.12 0.69 5.29
C VAL A 173 -19.98 1.17 4.14
N VAL A 174 -19.89 0.51 2.99
CA VAL A 174 -20.67 0.90 1.81
C VAL A 174 -22.17 0.69 2.05
N SER A 175 -22.56 -0.30 2.84
CA SER A 175 -23.96 -0.58 3.16
C SER A 175 -24.58 0.34 4.22
N THR A 176 -23.75 0.95 5.08
CA THR A 176 -24.21 1.81 6.20
C THR A 176 -24.10 3.31 5.92
N ARG A 177 -23.55 3.70 4.76
CA ARG A 177 -23.43 5.10 4.35
C ARG A 177 -24.66 5.59 3.59
#